data_AF-A0A1U9R278-F1
#
_entry.id   AF-A0A1U9R278-F1
#
_cell.length_a   1.000
_cell.length_b   1.000
_cell.length_c   1.000
_cell.angle_alpha   90.00
_cell.angle_beta   90.00
_cell.angle_gamma   90.00
#
_symmetry.space_group_name_H-M   'P 1'
#
loop_
_entity.id
_entity.type
_entity.pdbx_description
1 polymer ?
#
loop_
_entity_poly.entity_id
_entity_poly.type
_entity_poly.pdbx_seq_one_letter_code
_entity_poly.pdbx_strand_id
1 'polypeptide(L)'
;MPGGLDTLRAAVPGLRGFSWEPQRTAAQGDLVFTHSLVHGWGPGPVVIVDIFRLKNGRIVEHWDVVQDLTLPESTASGHPMV
;
A
#
# COMPACT_ATOMS: atom_id res chain seq x y z
N MET A 1 -13.38 -4.68 13.63
CA MET A 1 -12.55 -3.55 14.10
C MET A 1 -13.41 -2.29 14.10
N PRO A 2 -13.20 -1.32 15.01
CA PRO A 2 -13.68 0.04 14.79
C PRO A 2 -13.18 0.55 13.43
N GLY A 3 -13.86 1.53 12.81
CA GLY A 3 -13.60 1.93 11.42
C GLY A 3 -12.13 2.14 11.06
N GLY A 4 -11.78 1.94 9.78
CA GLY A 4 -10.39 1.95 9.31
C GLY A 4 -9.61 3.23 9.65
N LEU A 5 -10.27 4.39 9.66
CA LEU A 5 -9.64 5.67 10.00
C LEU A 5 -9.15 5.74 11.46
N ASP A 6 -9.95 5.25 12.41
CA ASP A 6 -9.55 5.28 13.82
C ASP A 6 -8.44 4.26 14.09
N THR A 7 -8.49 3.12 13.39
CA THR A 7 -7.41 2.13 13.40
C THR A 7 -6.10 2.74 12.90
N LEU A 8 -6.11 3.45 11.77
CA LEU A 8 -4.93 4.13 11.24
C LEU A 8 -4.41 5.22 12.18
N ARG A 9 -5.30 6.04 12.76
CA ARG A 9 -4.91 7.08 13.73
C ARG A 9 -4.20 6.52 14.96
N ALA A 10 -4.62 5.35 15.43
CA ALA A 10 -3.98 4.67 16.54
C ALA A 10 -2.64 4.03 16.15
N ALA A 11 -2.55 3.45 14.95
CA ALA A 11 -1.37 2.70 14.49
C ALA A 11 -0.22 3.59 14.02
N VAL A 12 -0.50 4.62 13.20
CA VAL A 12 0.52 5.43 12.50
C VAL A 12 1.57 6.04 13.43
N PRO A 13 1.23 6.63 14.60
CA PRO A 13 2.24 7.17 15.53
C PRO A 13 3.21 6.12 16.08
N GLY A 14 2.80 4.84 16.09
CA GLY A 14 3.59 3.71 16.55
C GLY A 14 4.54 3.15 15.51
N LEU A 15 4.35 3.48 14.22
CA LEU A 15 5.20 2.96 13.16
C LEU A 15 6.64 3.46 13.32
N ARG A 16 7.59 2.59 13.00
CA ARG A 16 9.03 2.87 13.07
C ARG A 16 9.67 2.43 11.76
N GLY A 17 10.50 3.29 11.18
CA GLY A 17 11.12 3.00 9.88
C GLY A 17 10.12 2.88 8.74
N PHE A 18 8.91 3.46 8.88
CA PHE A 18 7.91 3.45 7.83
C PHE A 18 8.36 4.34 6.67
N SER A 19 8.43 3.76 5.47
CA SER A 19 8.53 4.50 4.21
C SER A 19 7.50 3.94 3.24
N TRP A 20 6.97 4.83 2.40
CA TRP A 20 6.05 4.48 1.32
C TRP A 20 6.64 5.00 0.02
N GLU A 21 6.96 4.10 -0.90
CA GLU A 21 7.67 4.38 -2.14
C GLU A 21 6.80 3.98 -3.33
N PRO A 22 5.98 4.91 -3.86
CA PRO A 22 5.11 4.62 -4.98
C PRO A 22 5.92 4.45 -6.26
N GLN A 23 5.70 3.35 -6.96
CA GLN A 23 6.31 3.10 -8.25
C GLN A 23 5.41 3.57 -9.39
N ARG A 24 4.10 3.30 -9.25
CA ARG A 24 3.10 3.62 -10.27
C ARG A 24 1.83 4.10 -9.59
N THR A 25 1.19 5.07 -10.22
CA THR A 25 -0.13 5.57 -9.83
C THR A 25 -1.00 5.66 -11.07
N ALA A 26 -2.25 5.23 -10.97
CA ALA A 26 -3.24 5.35 -12.03
C ALA A 26 -4.58 5.80 -11.44
N ALA A 27 -5.44 6.39 -12.26
CA ALA A 27 -6.77 6.80 -11.84
C ALA A 27 -7.78 6.54 -12.95
N GLN A 28 -8.98 6.11 -12.56
CA GLN A 28 -10.11 5.92 -13.47
C GLN A 28 -11.42 6.24 -12.75
N GLY A 29 -12.13 7.27 -13.24
CA GLY A 29 -13.36 7.73 -12.60
C GLY A 29 -13.11 8.21 -11.18
N ASP A 30 -13.80 7.60 -10.21
CA ASP A 30 -13.65 7.89 -8.79
C ASP A 30 -12.64 6.97 -8.08
N LEU A 31 -11.91 6.13 -8.83
CA LEU A 31 -10.90 5.21 -8.29
C LEU A 31 -9.48 5.69 -8.56
N VAL A 32 -8.60 5.54 -7.56
CA VAL A 32 -7.16 5.77 -7.64
C VAL A 32 -6.43 4.50 -7.21
N PHE A 33 -5.40 4.13 -7.95
CA PHE A 33 -4.60 2.92 -7.76
C PHE A 33 -3.15 3.31 -7.51
N THR A 34 -2.51 2.69 -6.53
CA THR A 34 -1.06 2.83 -6.33
C THR A 34 -0.41 1.47 -6.22
N HIS A 35 0.73 1.29 -6.88
CA HIS A 35 1.61 0.14 -6.70
C HIS A 35 2.89 0.63 -6.00
N SER A 36 3.16 0.13 -4.79
CA SER A 36 4.17 0.71 -3.90
C SER A 36 5.01 -0.35 -3.19
N LEU A 37 6.26 0.02 -2.89
CA LEU A 37 7.10 -0.67 -1.92
C LEU A 37 6.93 0.04 -0.57
N VAL A 38 6.67 -0.73 0.49
CA VAL A 38 6.41 -0.19 1.83
C VAL A 38 7.33 -0.85 2.85
N HIS A 39 8.07 -0.04 3.58
CA HIS A 39 8.88 -0.48 4.72
C HIS A 39 8.18 -0.16 6.03
N GLY A 40 8.51 -0.89 7.10
CA GLY A 40 8.05 -0.58 8.47
C GLY A 40 6.54 -0.78 8.71
N TRP A 41 5.82 -1.43 7.79
CA TRP A 41 4.42 -1.84 7.96
C TRP A 41 4.27 -3.27 8.53
N GLY A 42 5.20 -4.15 8.20
CA GLY A 42 5.27 -5.53 8.70
C GLY A 42 6.68 -5.91 9.15
N PRO A 43 6.95 -7.21 9.40
CA PRO A 43 8.27 -7.71 9.79
C PRO A 43 9.36 -7.42 8.76
N GLY A 44 8.98 -7.32 7.48
CA GLY A 44 9.84 -6.95 6.36
C GLY A 44 9.12 -5.99 5.39
N PRO A 45 9.80 -5.56 4.31
CA PRO A 45 9.17 -4.75 3.28
C PRO A 45 8.09 -5.55 2.54
N VAL A 46 7.02 -4.85 2.17
CA VAL A 46 5.89 -5.41 1.44
C VAL A 46 5.63 -4.62 0.16
N VAL A 47 5.09 -5.30 -0.84
CA VAL A 47 4.59 -4.69 -2.06
C VAL A 47 3.07 -4.61 -1.94
N ILE A 48 2.53 -3.41 -2.13
CA ILE A 48 1.09 -3.15 -1.94
C ILE A 48 0.52 -2.56 -3.23
N VAL A 49 -0.62 -3.10 -3.66
CA VAL A 49 -1.54 -2.42 -4.55
C VAL A 49 -2.69 -1.87 -3.72
N ASP A 50 -2.73 -0.55 -3.53
CA ASP A 50 -3.85 0.13 -2.88
C ASP A 50 -4.84 0.63 -3.93
N ILE A 51 -6.12 0.53 -3.61
CA ILE A 51 -7.24 1.05 -4.39
C ILE A 51 -8.05 1.96 -3.48
N PHE A 52 -8.23 3.21 -3.88
CA PHE A 52 -9.00 4.20 -3.16
C PHE A 52 -10.20 4.65 -3.97
N ARG A 53 -11.39 4.70 -3.36
CA ARG A 53 -12.52 5.44 -3.91
C ARG A 53 -12.56 6.84 -3.34
N LEU A 54 -12.68 7.84 -4.20
CA LEU A 54 -12.78 9.24 -3.82
C LEU A 54 -14.20 9.78 -4.03
N LYS A 55 -14.68 10.55 -3.05
CA LYS A 55 -15.92 11.34 -3.18
C LYS A 55 -15.71 12.70 -2.54
N ASN A 56 -16.04 13.76 -3.27
CA ASN A 56 -15.87 15.14 -2.82
C ASN A 56 -14.44 15.44 -2.30
N GLY A 57 -13.43 14.95 -3.02
CA GLY A 57 -12.01 15.15 -2.67
C GLY A 57 -11.53 14.36 -1.43
N ARG A 58 -12.29 13.38 -0.95
CA ARG A 58 -11.93 12.55 0.21
C ARG A 58 -11.91 11.08 -0.17
N ILE A 59 -10.97 10.31 0.40
CA ILE A 59 -10.99 8.85 0.38
C ILE A 59 -12.17 8.40 1.23
N VAL A 60 -13.12 7.69 0.62
CA VAL A 60 -14.32 7.16 1.29
C VAL A 60 -14.33 5.64 1.37
N GLU A 61 -13.46 4.99 0.62
CA GLU A 61 -13.31 3.54 0.58
C GLU A 61 -11.86 3.21 0.23
N HIS A 62 -11.34 2.12 0.78
CA HIS A 62 -9.98 1.62 0.56
C HIS A 62 -10.01 0.10 0.53
N TRP A 63 -9.25 -0.46 -0.41
CA TRP A 63 -8.92 -1.88 -0.50
C TRP A 63 -7.44 -2.00 -0.80
N ASP A 64 -6.86 -3.13 -0.39
CA ASP A 64 -5.49 -3.45 -0.72
C ASP A 64 -5.34 -4.92 -1.14
N VAL A 65 -4.25 -5.18 -1.85
CA VAL A 65 -3.64 -6.50 -1.96
C VAL A 65 -2.19 -6.33 -1.52
N VAL A 66 -1.78 -7.12 -0.53
CA VAL A 66 -0.45 -7.05 0.08
C VAL A 66 0.29 -8.35 -0.16
N GLN A 67 1.57 -8.25 -0.50
CA GLN A 67 2.48 -9.37 -0.60
C GLN A 67 3.83 -9.02 0.03
N ASP A 68 4.50 -9.99 0.65
CA ASP A 68 5.91 -9.84 1.04
C ASP A 68 6.79 -9.58 -0.19
N LEU A 69 7.82 -8.74 -0.03
CA LEU A 69 8.77 -8.50 -1.11
C LEU A 69 9.54 -9.78 -1.45
N THR A 70 9.42 -10.23 -2.69
CA THR A 70 10.26 -11.28 -3.26
C THR A 70 11.44 -10.65 -4.00
N LEU A 71 12.66 -11.09 -3.67
CA LEU A 71 13.88 -10.62 -4.35
C LEU A 71 13.90 -11.09 -5.83
N PRO A 72 14.43 -10.29 -6.76
CA PRO A 72 14.41 -10.61 -8.20
C PRO A 72 14.96 -11.99 -8.55
N GLU A 73 16.04 -12.42 -7.89
CA GLU A 73 16.65 -13.75 -8.06
C GLU A 73 15.75 -14.91 -7.62
N SER A 74 14.70 -14.61 -6.85
CA SER A 74 13.70 -15.57 -6.38
C SER A 74 12.38 -15.50 -7.17
N THR A 75 12.23 -14.59 -8.14
CA THR A 75 11.05 -14.56 -9.02
C THR A 75 11.28 -15.42 -10.26
N ALA A 76 10.22 -16.08 -10.76
CA ALA A 76 10.33 -16.90 -11.96
C ALA A 76 10.67 -16.08 -13.22
N SER A 77 10.32 -14.79 -13.26
CA SER A 77 10.62 -13.89 -14.37
C SER A 77 12.01 -13.26 -14.29
N GLY A 78 12.69 -13.30 -13.14
CA GLY A 78 13.93 -12.57 -12.88
C GLY A 78 13.75 -11.05 -12.76
N HIS A 79 12.51 -10.55 -12.75
CA HIS A 79 12.20 -9.13 -12.61
C HIS A 79 11.78 -8.79 -11.17
N PRO A 80 12.01 -7.54 -10.71
CA PRO A 80 11.49 -7.09 -9.42
C PRO A 80 9.96 -7.12 -9.40
N MET A 81 9.41 -7.31 -8.20
CA MET A 81 7.96 -7.25 -7.95
C MET A 81 7.39 -5.82 -8.06
N VAL A 82 8.27 -4.82 -8.12
CA VAL A 82 8.00 -3.39 -8.14
C VAL A 82 8.54 -2.75 -9.41
#